data_AF-X1DWP6-F1
#
_entry.id   AF-X1DWP6-F1
#
_cell.length_a   1.000
_cell.length_b   1.000
_cell.length_c   1.000
_cell.angle_alpha   90.00
_cell.angle_beta   90.00
_cell.angle_gamma   90.00
#
_symmetry.space_group_name_H-M   'P 1'
#
loop_
_entity.id
_entity.type
_entity.pdbx_description
1 polymer ?
#
loop_
_entity_poly.entity_id
_entity_poly.type
_entity_poly.pdbx_seq_one_letter_code
_entity_poly.pdbx_strand_id
1 'polypeptide(L)' 'GRLPVIAGTARAGTQETIKMCQHAQSVGADGVQVVLPYYHIPEEEGMYQHYKQVAESVNIGIMLYNNPG' A
#
# COMPACT_ATOMS: atom_id res chain seq x y z
N GLY A 1 -2.50 2.42 19.90
CA GLY A 1 -3.83 2.97 20.27
C GLY A 1 -4.62 1.97 21.09
N ARG A 2 -5.92 2.20 21.35
CA ARG A 2 -6.83 1.20 21.96
C ARG A 2 -7.09 -0.01 21.05
N LEU A 3 -7.05 0.21 19.73
CA LEU A 3 -7.23 -0.80 18.68
C LEU A 3 -6.22 -0.52 17.55
N PRO A 4 -5.88 -1.53 16.72
CA PRO A 4 -5.05 -1.34 15.53
C PRO A 4 -5.75 -0.45 14.50
N VAL A 5 -4.98 0.44 13.87
CA VAL A 5 -5.42 1.32 12.79
C VAL A 5 -4.72 0.95 11.49
N ILE A 6 -5.51 0.55 10.48
CA ILE A 6 -5.02 0.27 9.12
C ILE A 6 -5.45 1.42 8.21
N ALA A 7 -4.48 2.15 7.65
CA ALA A 7 -4.75 3.30 6.79
C ALA A 7 -4.87 2.88 5.31
N GLY A 8 -5.89 3.38 4.60
CA GLY A 8 -5.96 3.24 3.14
C GLY A 8 -5.00 4.22 2.45
N THR A 9 -4.02 3.70 1.71
CA THR A 9 -2.92 4.51 1.14
C THR A 9 -2.76 4.36 -0.37
N ALA A 10 -3.65 3.58 -1.01
CA ALA A 10 -3.66 3.32 -2.44
C ALA A 10 -3.69 4.58 -3.32
N ARG A 11 -2.83 4.61 -4.34
CA ARG A 11 -2.79 5.63 -5.39
C ARG A 11 -2.65 4.96 -6.76
N ALA A 12 -2.79 5.76 -7.82
CA ALA A 12 -2.73 5.28 -9.21
C ALA A 12 -1.31 4.82 -9.65
N GLY A 13 -0.30 4.98 -8.80
CA GLY A 13 1.10 4.64 -9.10
C GLY A 13 1.88 4.23 -7.86
N THR A 14 2.95 3.47 -8.06
CA THR A 14 3.78 2.91 -6.98
C THR A 14 4.41 3.99 -6.12
N GLN A 15 4.95 5.06 -6.73
CA GLN A 15 5.68 6.08 -5.99
C GLN A 15 4.76 6.92 -5.10
N GLU A 16 3.55 7.24 -5.56
CA GLU A 16 2.54 7.93 -4.77
C GLU A 16 2.02 7.04 -3.64
N THR A 17 1.79 5.75 -3.90
CA THR A 17 1.41 4.77 -2.87
C THR A 17 2.48 4.70 -1.78
N ILE A 18 3.77 4.63 -2.14
CA ILE A 18 4.89 4.66 -1.18
C ILE A 18 4.86 5.91 -0.32
N LYS A 19 4.71 7.11 -0.92
CA LYS A 19 4.63 8.38 -0.18
C LYS A 19 3.49 8.37 0.85
N MET A 20 2.34 7.82 0.48
CA MET A 20 1.19 7.71 1.39
C MET A 20 1.41 6.67 2.49
N CYS A 21 2.03 5.52 2.18
CA CYS A 21 2.39 4.51 3.17
C CYS A 21 3.38 5.05 4.20
N GLN A 22 4.41 5.75 3.76
CA GLN A 22 5.39 6.39 4.64
C GLN A 22 4.76 7.49 5.50
N HIS A 23 3.84 8.27 4.93
CA HIS A 23 3.08 9.24 5.70
C HIS A 23 2.21 8.57 6.77
N ALA A 24 1.45 7.52 6.41
CA ALA A 24 0.63 6.76 7.35
C ALA A 24 1.46 6.18 8.50
N GLN A 25 2.64 5.62 8.20
CA GLN A 25 3.60 5.19 9.21
C GLN A 25 4.04 6.35 10.11
N SER A 26 4.39 7.49 9.52
CA SER A 26 4.89 8.65 10.28
C SER A 26 3.87 9.23 11.28
N VAL A 27 2.57 9.05 11.01
CA VAL A 27 1.48 9.50 11.89
C VAL A 27 0.99 8.39 12.85
N GLY A 28 1.64 7.22 12.86
CA GLY A 28 1.41 6.17 13.85
C GLY A 28 0.35 5.13 13.47
N ALA A 29 0.11 4.89 12.17
CA ALA A 29 -0.69 3.74 11.74
C ALA A 29 0.01 2.41 12.08
N ASP A 30 -0.76 1.40 12.48
CA ASP A 30 -0.26 0.05 12.75
C ASP A 30 -0.06 -0.76 11.45
N GLY A 31 -0.75 -0.35 10.38
CA GLY A 31 -0.58 -0.91 9.05
C GLY A 31 -1.22 -0.07 7.96
N VAL A 32 -1.06 -0.53 6.72
CA VAL A 32 -1.61 0.09 5.52
C VAL A 32 -2.36 -0.92 4.68
N GLN A 33 -3.40 -0.47 4.00
CA GLN A 33 -4.12 -1.23 2.99
C GLN A 33 -3.70 -0.75 1.60
N VAL A 34 -3.24 -1.68 0.76
CA VAL A 34 -2.66 -1.40 -0.56
C VAL A 34 -3.41 -2.20 -1.62
N VAL A 35 -3.84 -1.52 -2.68
CA VAL A 35 -4.46 -2.10 -3.89
C VAL A 35 -3.52 -1.91 -5.06
N LEU A 36 -3.73 -2.69 -6.13
CA LEU A 36 -3.09 -2.46 -7.41
C LEU A 36 -3.43 -1.06 -7.98
N PRO A 37 -2.54 -0.50 -8.82
CA PRO A 37 -2.88 0.65 -9.66
C PRO A 37 -4.18 0.41 -10.43
N TYR A 38 -5.16 1.30 -10.25
CA TYR A 38 -6.56 1.07 -10.65
C TYR A 38 -6.94 1.60 -12.04
N TYR A 39 -6.09 2.42 -12.67
CA TYR A 39 -6.30 2.84 -14.07
C TYR A 39 -5.56 1.94 -15.07
N HIS A 40 -4.43 1.39 -14.65
CA HIS A 40 -3.58 0.52 -15.46
C HIS A 40 -3.16 -0.64 -14.59
N ILE A 41 -3.95 -1.72 -14.63
CA ILE A 41 -3.61 -2.94 -13.90
C ILE A 41 -2.32 -3.50 -14.52
N PRO A 42 -1.22 -3.60 -13.77
CA PRO A 42 0.03 -4.12 -14.30
C PRO A 42 -0.07 -5.62 -14.61
N GLU A 43 0.85 -6.10 -15.45
CA GLU A 43 1.10 -7.55 -15.60
C GLU A 43 1.61 -8.16 -14.28
N GLU A 44 1.64 -9.49 -14.17
CA GLU A 44 1.98 -10.21 -12.94
C GLU A 44 3.28 -9.73 -12.28
N GLU A 45 4.34 -9.57 -13.07
CA GLU A 45 5.62 -9.05 -12.56
C GLU A 45 5.47 -7.60 -12.06
N GLY A 46 4.68 -6.77 -12.74
CA GLY A 46 4.39 -5.41 -12.30
C GLY A 46 3.60 -5.37 -10.99
N MET A 47 2.65 -6.29 -10.80
CA MET A 47 1.91 -6.43 -9.55
C MET A 47 2.84 -6.83 -8.40
N TYR A 48 3.73 -7.79 -8.64
CA TYR A 48 4.73 -8.22 -7.67
C TYR A 48 5.68 -7.07 -7.30
N GLN A 49 6.26 -6.38 -8.28
CA GLN A 49 7.18 -5.27 -8.06
C GLN A 49 6.51 -4.10 -7.33
N HIS A 50 5.24 -3.82 -7.63
CA HIS A 50 4.47 -2.80 -6.90
C HIS A 50 4.41 -3.11 -5.40
N TYR A 51 3.96 -4.32 -5.05
CA TYR A 51 3.86 -4.70 -3.64
C TYR A 51 5.22 -4.85 -2.95
N LYS A 52 6.22 -5.37 -3.65
CA LYS A 52 7.59 -5.48 -3.14
C LYS A 52 8.16 -4.11 -2.77
N GLN A 53 8.09 -3.13 -3.67
CA GLN A 53 8.60 -1.78 -3.41
C GLN A 53 7.86 -1.10 -2.26
N VAL A 54 6.55 -1.30 -2.14
CA VAL A 54 5.79 -0.80 -0.99
C VAL A 54 6.26 -1.47 0.30
N ALA A 55 6.42 -2.80 0.30
CA ALA A 55 6.89 -3.57 1.46
C ALA A 55 8.31 -3.19 1.91
N GLU A 56 9.21 -2.88 0.98
CA GLU A 56 10.57 -2.42 1.29
C GLU A 56 10.59 -0.97 1.81
N SER A 57 9.50 -0.21 1.67
CA SER A 57 9.45 1.22 2.00
C SER A 57 8.91 1.56 3.40
N VAL A 58 8.28 0.59 4.08
CA VAL A 58 7.64 0.77 5.40
C VAL A 58 7.95 -0.40 6.34
N ASN A 59 7.85 -0.15 7.64
CA ASN A 59 8.11 -1.10 8.71
C ASN A 59 6.82 -1.49 9.49
N ILE A 60 5.65 -1.22 8.91
CA ILE A 60 4.33 -1.50 9.51
C ILE A 60 3.59 -2.56 8.67
N GLY A 61 2.49 -3.11 9.20
CA GLY A 61 1.75 -4.17 8.53
C GLY A 61 1.21 -3.74 7.16
N ILE A 62 1.18 -4.67 6.19
CA ILE A 62 0.60 -4.44 4.86
C ILE A 62 -0.54 -5.42 4.63
N MET A 63 -1.72 -4.90 4.35
CA MET A 63 -2.89 -5.64 3.90
C MET A 63 -3.04 -5.46 2.39
N LEU A 64 -2.79 -6.53 1.64
CA LEU A 64 -3.12 -6.57 0.22
C LEU A 64 -4.65 -6.56 0.07
N TYR A 65 -5.15 -5.66 -0.76
CA TYR A 65 -6.57 -5.57 -1.08
C TYR A 65 -6.75 -5.79 -2.59
N ASN A 66 -7.43 -6.88 -2.94
CA ASN A 66 -7.79 -7.19 -4.31
C ASN A 66 -9.31 -7.05 -4.47
N ASN A 67 -9.74 -6.11 -5.32
CA ASN A 67 -11.14 -5.88 -5.66
C ASN A 67 -11.27 -5.73 -7.18
N PRO A 68 -11.46 -6.85 -7.91
CA PRO A 68 -11.48 -6.87 -9.38
C PRO A 68 -12.83 -6.43 -9.99
N GLY A 69 -13.75 -5.93 -9.17
CA GLY A 69 -15.11 -5.56 -9.58
C GLY A 69 -15.18 -4.42 -10.58
#